data_AF-R9GXF3-F1
#
_entry.id   AF-R9GXF3-F1
#
_cell.length_a   1.000
_cell.length_b   1.000
_cell.length_c   1.000
_cell.angle_alpha   90.00
_cell.angle_beta   90.00
_cell.angle_gamma   90.00
#
_symmetry.space_group_name_H-M   'P 1'
#
loop_
_entity.id
_entity.type
_entity.pdbx_description
1 polymer ?
#
loop_
_entity_poly.entity_id
_entity_poly.type
_entity_poly.pdbx_seq_one_letter_code
_entity_poly.pdbx_strand_id
1 'polypeptide(L)'
;MVKFLMCLDTSNWIDLLGIIANLLFAWWIVIAIQNKINNKRVLKDHFIQDLKEIRNDYRLFFINIDKGVLLPNEILPWFKLMNIKVKDLLDVVKTVHKIDIYQLDPFKKDLNELMSENSDFKTNYRSEQPIVFSGRSKRDFIKFQGKYISRFNEILILINSAN
;
A
#
# COMPACT_ATOMS: atom_id res chain seq x y z
N MET A 1 -30.98 44.20 28.02
CA MET A 1 -30.00 43.11 27.82
C MET A 1 -28.59 43.40 28.35
N VAL A 2 -28.22 44.66 28.63
CA VAL A 2 -26.92 45.01 29.23
C VAL A 2 -26.93 45.00 30.78
N LYS A 3 -28.11 45.13 31.41
CA LYS A 3 -28.26 45.16 32.88
C LYS A 3 -28.11 43.81 33.61
N PHE A 4 -28.05 42.68 32.90
CA PHE A 4 -27.84 41.37 33.52
C PHE A 4 -26.36 41.08 33.83
N LEU A 5 -25.44 41.85 33.24
CA LEU A 5 -23.99 41.67 33.40
C LEU A 5 -23.40 42.42 34.61
N MET A 6 -24.18 43.28 35.28
CA MET A 6 -23.70 44.19 36.34
C MET A 6 -23.97 43.70 37.78
N CYS A 7 -24.47 42.48 37.98
CA CYS A 7 -24.76 41.93 39.31
C CYS A 7 -24.16 40.52 39.50
N LEU A 8 -22.98 40.27 38.94
CA LEU A 8 -22.24 39.04 39.18
C LEU A 8 -21.01 39.37 40.04
N ASP A 9 -20.99 38.83 41.25
CA ASP A 9 -19.81 38.84 42.12
C ASP A 9 -18.58 38.34 41.35
N THR A 10 -17.39 38.82 41.73
CA THR A 10 -16.12 38.40 41.13
C THR A 10 -15.96 36.88 41.09
N SER A 11 -16.54 36.17 42.07
CA SER A 11 -16.64 34.71 42.11
C SER A 11 -17.42 34.12 40.92
N ASN A 12 -18.60 34.67 40.60
CA ASN A 12 -19.44 34.14 39.52
C ASN A 12 -18.81 34.38 38.14
N TRP A 13 -18.02 35.45 38.00
CA TRP A 13 -17.24 35.70 36.77
C TRP A 13 -16.10 34.69 36.61
N ILE A 14 -15.44 34.29 37.69
CA ILE A 14 -14.40 33.25 37.69
C ILE A 14 -15.01 31.89 37.33
N ASP A 15 -16.17 31.56 37.87
CA ASP A 15 -16.88 30.31 37.56
C ASP A 15 -17.34 30.25 36.10
N LEU A 16 -17.87 31.36 35.56
CA LEU A 16 -18.27 31.46 34.16
C LEU A 16 -17.06 31.31 33.22
N LEU A 17 -15.92 31.96 33.54
CA LEU A 17 -14.68 31.81 32.79
C LEU A 17 -14.14 30.38 32.87
N GLY A 18 -14.25 29.72 34.03
CA GLY A 18 -13.88 28.31 34.19
C GLY A 18 -14.71 27.38 33.31
N ILE A 19 -16.03 27.62 33.21
CA ILE A 19 -16.92 26.85 32.33
C ILE A 19 -16.54 27.07 30.85
N ILE A 20 -16.32 28.31 30.44
CA ILE A 20 -15.92 28.64 29.05
C ILE A 20 -14.56 28.02 28.72
N ALA A 21 -13.59 28.13 29.62
CA ALA A 21 -12.27 27.53 29.44
C ALA A 21 -12.36 26.00 29.29
N ASN A 22 -13.13 25.31 30.14
CA ASN A 22 -13.33 23.87 30.06
C ASN A 22 -14.00 23.43 28.74
N LEU A 23 -14.96 24.21 28.23
CA LEU A 23 -15.58 23.95 26.92
C LEU A 23 -14.58 24.09 25.76
N LEU A 24 -13.72 25.12 25.80
CA LEU A 24 -12.67 25.32 24.80
C LEU A 24 -11.63 24.20 24.83
N PHE A 25 -11.22 23.76 26.03
CA PHE A 25 -10.30 22.62 26.18
C PHE A 25 -10.90 21.33 25.65
N ALA A 26 -12.16 21.02 25.99
CA ALA A 26 -12.84 19.82 25.49
C ALA A 26 -12.95 19.82 23.96
N TRP A 27 -13.31 20.96 23.37
CA TRP A 27 -13.39 21.12 21.91
C TRP A 27 -12.02 20.93 21.23
N TRP A 28 -10.96 21.52 21.78
CA TRP A 28 -9.61 21.37 21.25
C TRP A 28 -9.12 19.92 21.31
N ILE A 29 -9.36 19.21 22.43
CA ILE A 29 -8.99 17.80 22.58
C ILE A 29 -9.68 16.94 21.52
N VAL A 30 -10.98 17.14 21.30
CA VAL A 30 -11.74 16.41 20.27
C VAL A 30 -11.13 16.66 18.89
N ILE A 31 -10.87 17.92 18.52
CA ILE A 31 -10.26 18.25 17.22
C ILE A 31 -8.86 17.63 17.09
N ALA A 32 -8.02 17.74 18.11
CA ALA A 32 -6.66 17.21 18.09
C ALA A 32 -6.65 15.68 17.91
N ILE A 33 -7.53 14.97 18.63
CA ILE A 33 -7.71 13.52 18.50
C ILE A 33 -8.25 13.18 17.11
N GLN A 34 -9.28 13.88 16.65
CA GLN A 34 -9.92 13.62 15.36
C GLN A 34 -8.93 13.83 14.20
N ASN A 35 -8.15 14.90 14.22
CA ASN A 35 -7.11 15.17 13.22
C ASN A 35 -6.04 14.08 13.22
N LYS A 36 -5.60 13.61 14.40
CA LYS A 36 -4.64 12.52 14.52
C LYS A 36 -5.18 11.20 13.97
N ILE A 37 -6.44 10.86 14.26
CA ILE A 37 -7.12 9.67 13.74
C ILE A 37 -7.28 9.76 12.23
N ASN A 38 -7.71 10.92 11.72
CA ASN A 38 -7.97 11.13 10.30
C ASN A 38 -6.68 11.03 9.48
N ASN A 39 -5.59 11.65 9.94
CA ASN A 39 -4.29 11.58 9.26
C ASN A 39 -3.76 10.14 9.20
N LYS A 40 -3.89 9.38 10.30
CA LYS A 40 -3.54 7.95 10.32
C LYS A 40 -4.37 7.13 9.33
N ARG A 41 -5.67 7.39 9.23
CA ARG A 41 -6.56 6.70 8.28
C ARG A 41 -6.20 7.02 6.83
N VAL A 42 -6.01 8.29 6.50
CA VAL A 42 -5.63 8.72 5.14
C VAL A 42 -4.34 8.06 4.69
N LEU A 43 -3.34 7.96 5.57
CA LEU A 43 -2.06 7.34 5.25
C LEU A 43 -2.18 5.82 5.05
N LYS A 44 -3.01 5.14 5.83
CA LYS A 44 -3.33 3.72 5.61
C LYS A 44 -4.03 3.51 4.28
N ASP A 45 -5.03 4.34 3.97
CA ASP A 45 -5.79 4.23 2.72
C ASP A 45 -4.87 4.42 1.51
N HIS A 46 -3.92 5.36 1.59
CA HIS A 46 -2.87 5.55 0.58
C HIS A 46 -2.04 4.29 0.37
N PHE A 47 -1.46 3.71 1.43
CA PHE A 47 -0.63 2.50 1.30
C PHE A 47 -1.41 1.28 0.80
N ILE A 48 -2.68 1.15 1.23
CA ILE A 48 -3.57 0.10 0.74
C ILE A 48 -3.83 0.29 -0.75
N GLN A 49 -4.01 1.54 -1.21
CA GLN A 49 -4.20 1.85 -2.62
C GLN A 49 -2.95 1.51 -3.44
N ASP A 50 -1.76 1.94 -3.01
CA ASP A 50 -0.49 1.61 -3.68
C ASP A 50 -0.27 0.09 -3.78
N LEU A 51 -0.57 -0.64 -2.70
CA LEU A 51 -0.47 -2.10 -2.69
C LEU A 51 -1.44 -2.76 -3.69
N LYS A 52 -2.67 -2.24 -3.79
CA LYS A 52 -3.67 -2.71 -4.77
C LYS A 52 -3.22 -2.42 -6.20
N GLU A 53 -2.60 -1.27 -6.45
CA GLU A 53 -2.06 -0.92 -7.76
C GLU A 53 -0.91 -1.85 -8.15
N ILE A 54 0.04 -2.10 -7.24
CA ILE A 54 1.12 -3.08 -7.46
C ILE A 54 0.55 -4.46 -7.75
N ARG A 55 -0.44 -4.92 -6.97
CA ARG A 55 -1.12 -6.20 -7.22
C ARG A 55 -1.77 -6.23 -8.61
N ASN A 56 -2.39 -5.13 -9.03
CA ASN A 56 -3.00 -5.03 -10.34
C ASN A 56 -1.95 -5.04 -11.47
N ASP A 57 -0.82 -4.36 -11.30
CA ASP A 57 0.30 -4.39 -12.26
C ASP A 57 0.81 -5.83 -12.48
N TYR A 58 1.00 -6.60 -11.40
CA TYR A 58 1.35 -8.03 -11.50
C TYR A 58 0.26 -8.84 -12.21
N ARG A 59 -1.02 -8.58 -11.91
CA ARG A 59 -2.14 -9.26 -12.59
C ARG A 59 -2.13 -8.98 -14.09
N LEU A 60 -1.93 -7.73 -14.50
CA LEU A 60 -1.87 -7.33 -15.90
C LEU A 60 -0.68 -7.99 -16.61
N PHE A 61 0.46 -8.10 -15.94
CA PHE A 61 1.62 -8.83 -16.46
C PHE A 61 1.29 -10.30 -16.76
N PHE A 62 0.65 -11.02 -15.82
CA PHE A 62 0.24 -12.41 -16.07
C PHE A 62 -0.81 -12.54 -17.19
N ILE A 63 -1.75 -11.61 -17.28
CA ILE A 63 -2.69 -11.55 -18.41
C ILE A 63 -1.94 -11.39 -19.74
N ASN A 64 -0.90 -10.57 -19.77
CA ASN A 64 -0.11 -10.33 -20.98
C ASN A 64 0.79 -11.52 -21.34
N ILE A 65 1.28 -12.28 -20.34
CA ILE A 65 1.90 -13.61 -20.54
C ILE A 65 0.90 -14.55 -21.22
N ASP A 66 -0.32 -14.63 -20.71
CA ASP A 66 -1.34 -15.55 -21.24
C ASP A 66 -1.76 -15.19 -22.67
N LYS A 67 -1.86 -13.88 -22.97
CA LYS A 67 -2.16 -13.36 -24.31
C LYS A 67 -0.99 -13.47 -25.28
N GLY A 68 0.24 -13.67 -24.80
CA GLY A 68 1.45 -13.75 -25.63
C GLY A 68 1.79 -12.42 -26.31
N VAL A 69 1.55 -11.29 -25.63
CA VAL A 69 1.77 -9.93 -26.18
C VAL A 69 3.04 -9.27 -25.66
N LEU A 70 3.77 -9.93 -24.74
CA LEU A 70 4.96 -9.35 -24.11
C LEU A 70 6.18 -9.49 -25.00
N LEU A 71 6.88 -8.39 -25.21
CA LEU A 71 8.20 -8.41 -25.84
C LEU A 71 9.28 -8.77 -24.80
N PRO A 72 10.29 -9.59 -25.17
CA PRO A 72 11.36 -9.97 -24.26
C PRO A 72 12.13 -8.79 -23.66
N ASN A 73 12.35 -7.75 -24.45
CA ASN A 73 13.08 -6.54 -24.06
C ASN A 73 12.28 -5.64 -23.09
N GLU A 74 10.97 -5.81 -22.96
CA GLU A 74 10.12 -5.06 -22.03
C GLU A 74 10.03 -5.72 -20.65
N ILE A 75 10.22 -7.05 -20.59
CA ILE A 75 10.06 -7.85 -19.37
C ILE A 75 11.08 -7.44 -18.29
N LEU A 76 12.36 -7.29 -18.64
CA LEU A 76 13.41 -6.91 -17.67
C LEU A 76 13.25 -5.47 -17.14
N PRO A 77 13.03 -4.45 -17.99
CA PRO A 77 12.67 -3.10 -17.52
C PRO A 77 11.44 -3.09 -16.61
N TRP A 78 10.41 -3.88 -16.95
CA TRP A 78 9.21 -4.00 -16.14
C TRP A 78 9.53 -4.57 -14.75
N PHE A 79 10.35 -5.62 -14.65
CA PHE A 79 10.79 -6.16 -13.36
C PHE A 79 11.57 -5.14 -12.54
N LYS A 80 12.45 -4.37 -13.17
CA LYS A 80 13.19 -3.29 -12.50
C LYS A 80 12.25 -2.23 -11.93
N LEU A 81 11.26 -1.81 -12.72
CA LEU A 81 10.25 -0.85 -12.29
C LEU A 81 9.44 -1.38 -11.10
N MET A 82 8.99 -2.64 -11.17
CA MET A 82 8.22 -3.25 -10.09
C MET A 82 9.04 -3.44 -8.81
N ASN A 83 10.33 -3.78 -8.93
CA ASN A 83 11.22 -3.85 -7.79
C ASN A 83 11.37 -2.48 -7.09
N ILE A 84 11.46 -1.39 -7.86
CA ILE A 84 11.52 -0.03 -7.33
C ILE A 84 10.20 0.33 -6.63
N LYS A 85 9.05 0.16 -7.31
CA LYS A 85 7.73 0.47 -6.74
C LYS A 85 7.46 -0.28 -5.44
N VAL A 86 7.73 -1.60 -5.42
CA VAL A 86 7.54 -2.42 -4.22
C VAL A 86 8.50 -1.96 -3.13
N LYS A 87 9.77 -1.73 -3.44
CA LYS A 87 10.75 -1.30 -2.44
C LYS A 87 10.34 0.03 -1.81
N ASP A 88 9.97 1.01 -2.63
CA ASP A 88 9.55 2.34 -2.16
C ASP A 88 8.35 2.24 -1.21
N LEU A 89 7.29 1.51 -1.60
CA LEU A 89 6.14 1.27 -0.74
C LEU A 89 6.54 0.63 0.60
N LEU A 90 7.35 -0.43 0.56
CA LEU A 90 7.74 -1.16 1.78
C LEU A 90 8.66 -0.33 2.68
N ASP A 91 9.58 0.45 2.12
CA ASP A 91 10.48 1.34 2.86
C ASP A 91 9.69 2.47 3.56
N VAL A 92 8.70 3.06 2.87
CA VAL A 92 7.83 4.09 3.45
C VAL A 92 6.94 3.49 4.54
N VAL A 93 6.31 2.33 4.29
CA VAL A 93 5.50 1.62 5.29
C VAL A 93 6.34 1.26 6.51
N LYS A 94 7.58 0.78 6.32
CA LYS A 94 8.53 0.52 7.41
C LYS A 94 8.84 1.78 8.21
N THR A 95 9.07 2.90 7.54
CA THR A 95 9.39 4.18 8.20
C THR A 95 8.22 4.68 9.03
N VAL A 96 6.99 4.60 8.49
CA VAL A 96 5.78 5.12 9.13
C VAL A 96 5.27 4.20 10.25
N HIS A 97 5.18 2.90 9.97
CA HIS A 97 4.54 1.93 10.86
C HIS A 97 5.54 1.11 11.68
N LYS A 98 6.85 1.23 11.42
CA LYS A 98 7.91 0.41 12.04
C LYS A 98 7.69 -1.10 11.86
N ILE A 99 6.96 -1.47 10.79
CA ILE A 99 6.71 -2.87 10.43
C ILE A 99 7.71 -3.23 9.34
N ASP A 100 8.51 -4.26 9.60
CA ASP A 100 9.39 -4.83 8.59
C ASP A 100 8.61 -5.81 7.71
N ILE A 101 8.30 -5.36 6.49
CA ILE A 101 7.52 -6.14 5.54
C ILE A 101 8.47 -6.68 4.47
N TYR A 102 8.93 -7.92 4.67
CA TYR A 102 9.78 -8.64 3.70
C TYR A 102 9.00 -9.67 2.88
N GLN A 103 7.67 -9.74 3.08
CA GLN A 103 6.83 -10.81 2.53
C GLN A 103 6.75 -10.83 0.99
N LEU A 104 7.08 -9.72 0.31
CA LEU A 104 7.15 -9.63 -1.15
C LEU A 104 8.52 -9.92 -1.74
N ASP A 105 9.58 -10.06 -0.94
CA ASP A 105 10.91 -10.37 -1.47
C ASP A 105 10.99 -11.77 -2.07
N PRO A 106 10.44 -12.84 -1.43
CA PRO A 106 10.38 -14.16 -2.04
C PRO A 106 9.55 -14.15 -3.33
N PHE A 107 8.47 -13.37 -3.37
CA PHE A 107 7.64 -13.24 -4.57
C PHE A 107 8.43 -12.64 -5.74
N LYS A 108 9.12 -11.52 -5.52
CA LYS A 108 9.94 -10.87 -6.55
C LYS A 108 11.07 -11.79 -7.02
N LYS A 109 11.77 -12.44 -6.09
CA LYS A 109 12.88 -13.32 -6.40
C LYS A 109 12.42 -14.53 -7.22
N ASP A 110 11.43 -15.26 -6.73
CA ASP A 110 10.92 -16.46 -7.39
C ASP A 110 10.29 -16.13 -8.75
N LEU A 111 9.64 -14.97 -8.91
CA LEU A 111 9.09 -14.57 -10.21
C LEU A 111 10.21 -14.28 -11.23
N ASN A 112 11.25 -13.55 -10.81
CA ASN A 112 12.40 -13.27 -11.66
C ASN A 112 13.13 -14.55 -12.07
N GLU A 113 13.30 -15.49 -11.14
CA GLU A 113 13.88 -16.80 -11.37
C GLU A 113 12.99 -17.61 -12.34
N LEU A 114 11.70 -17.72 -12.06
CA LEU A 114 10.74 -18.42 -12.92
C LEU A 114 10.76 -17.90 -14.35
N MET A 115 10.81 -16.58 -14.55
CA MET A 115 10.88 -15.98 -15.88
C MET A 115 12.24 -16.19 -16.55
N SER A 116 13.34 -15.93 -15.83
CA SER A 116 14.69 -15.99 -16.37
C SER A 116 15.12 -17.41 -16.71
N GLU A 117 14.63 -18.40 -15.95
CA GLU A 117 14.90 -19.81 -16.16
C GLU A 117 13.97 -20.45 -17.21
N ASN A 118 12.86 -19.79 -17.54
CA ASN A 118 11.88 -20.29 -18.49
C ASN A 118 12.49 -20.52 -19.88
N SER A 119 12.26 -21.71 -20.45
CA SER A 119 12.76 -22.08 -21.78
C SER A 119 12.19 -21.20 -22.88
N ASP A 120 10.91 -20.84 -22.80
CA ASP A 120 10.24 -20.02 -23.81
C ASP A 120 10.81 -18.60 -23.79
N PHE A 121 11.10 -18.08 -22.59
CA PHE A 121 11.77 -16.78 -22.44
C PHE A 121 13.20 -16.80 -22.99
N LYS A 122 14.03 -17.77 -22.57
CA LYS A 122 15.43 -17.89 -23.03
C LYS A 122 15.54 -18.01 -24.55
N THR A 123 14.66 -18.82 -25.16
CA THR A 123 14.67 -19.07 -26.61
C THR A 123 14.31 -17.81 -27.39
N ASN A 124 13.37 -17.01 -26.86
CA ASN A 124 12.90 -15.79 -27.51
C ASN A 124 13.59 -14.52 -27.02
N TYR A 125 14.58 -14.61 -26.11
CA TYR A 125 15.15 -13.45 -25.43
C TYR A 125 15.72 -12.37 -26.37
N ARG A 126 16.28 -12.79 -27.51
CA ARG A 126 16.84 -11.89 -28.54
C ARG A 126 15.87 -11.61 -29.69
N SER A 127 14.64 -12.13 -29.60
CA SER A 127 13.62 -11.93 -30.61
C SER A 127 12.99 -10.55 -30.45
N GLU A 128 12.66 -9.91 -31.57
CA GLU A 128 11.82 -8.71 -31.60
C GLU A 128 10.32 -9.07 -31.64
N GLN A 129 9.98 -10.36 -31.56
CA GLN A 129 8.61 -10.84 -31.57
C GLN A 129 8.08 -11.09 -30.16
N PRO A 130 6.76 -10.89 -29.94
CA PRO A 130 6.12 -11.24 -28.68
C PRO A 130 6.31 -12.71 -28.31
N ILE A 131 6.55 -12.97 -27.03
CA ILE A 131 6.76 -14.33 -26.52
C ILE A 131 5.42 -15.04 -26.39
N VAL A 132 5.28 -16.16 -27.09
CA VAL A 132 4.16 -17.09 -26.89
C VAL A 132 4.60 -18.17 -25.91
N PHE A 133 4.15 -18.07 -24.66
CA PHE A 133 4.46 -19.07 -23.65
C PHE A 133 3.72 -20.38 -23.90
N SER A 134 4.44 -21.49 -23.77
CA SER A 134 3.90 -22.83 -23.90
C SER A 134 2.89 -23.14 -22.77
N GLY A 135 2.04 -24.14 -23.00
CA GLY A 135 1.08 -24.60 -21.99
C GLY A 135 1.75 -25.09 -20.70
N ARG A 136 3.03 -25.53 -20.77
CA ARG A 136 3.82 -25.88 -19.57
C ARG A 136 4.16 -24.62 -18.77
N SER A 137 4.76 -23.63 -19.41
CA SER A 137 5.12 -22.35 -18.77
C SER A 137 3.91 -21.66 -18.16
N LYS A 138 2.77 -21.62 -18.87
CA LYS A 138 1.51 -21.07 -18.35
C LYS A 138 1.06 -21.76 -17.06
N ARG A 139 1.14 -23.10 -16.99
CA ARG A 139 0.83 -23.84 -15.76
C ARG A 139 1.78 -23.49 -14.61
N ASP A 140 3.06 -23.28 -14.90
CA ASP A 140 4.04 -22.90 -13.89
C ASP A 140 3.75 -21.47 -13.35
N PHE A 141 3.35 -20.53 -14.21
CA PHE A 141 2.88 -19.20 -13.79
C PHE A 141 1.60 -19.26 -12.95
N ILE A 142 0.65 -20.13 -13.29
CA ILE A 142 -0.58 -20.31 -12.49
C ILE A 142 -0.24 -20.86 -11.09
N LYS A 143 0.64 -21.87 -11.00
CA LYS A 143 1.10 -22.42 -9.72
C LYS A 143 1.80 -21.35 -8.88
N PHE A 144 2.65 -20.55 -9.52
CA PHE A 144 3.33 -19.43 -8.89
C PHE A 144 2.33 -18.41 -8.31
N GLN A 145 1.33 -17.99 -9.10
CA GLN A 145 0.27 -17.09 -8.63
C GLN A 145 -0.47 -17.68 -7.42
N GLY A 146 -0.83 -18.97 -7.46
CA GLY A 146 -1.47 -19.66 -6.34
C GLY A 146 -0.62 -19.68 -5.05
N LYS A 147 0.71 -19.85 -5.18
CA LYS A 147 1.65 -19.84 -4.03
C LYS A 147 1.70 -18.49 -3.32
N TYR A 148 1.54 -17.39 -4.06
CA TYR A 148 1.88 -16.05 -3.56
C TYR A 148 0.70 -15.10 -3.40
N ILE A 149 -0.50 -15.47 -3.85
CA ILE A 149 -1.68 -14.61 -3.76
C ILE A 149 -2.03 -14.21 -2.32
N SER A 150 -1.72 -15.07 -1.33
CA SER A 150 -1.96 -14.76 0.09
C SER A 150 -1.07 -13.64 0.61
N ARG A 151 0.15 -13.47 0.08
CA ARG A 151 1.13 -12.49 0.57
C ARG A 151 0.64 -11.06 0.44
N PHE A 152 -0.05 -10.73 -0.66
CA PHE A 152 -0.67 -9.41 -0.81
C PHE A 152 -1.79 -9.17 0.21
N ASN A 153 -2.56 -10.19 0.55
CA ASN A 153 -3.61 -10.08 1.56
C ASN A 153 -3.02 -9.95 2.97
N GLU A 154 -1.95 -10.69 3.27
CA GLU A 154 -1.22 -10.61 4.55
C GLU A 154 -0.68 -9.18 4.78
N ILE A 155 -0.06 -8.58 3.77
CA ILE A 155 0.44 -7.19 3.84
C ILE A 155 -0.70 -6.18 4.02
N LEU A 156 -1.82 -6.38 3.32
CA LEU A 156 -3.00 -5.52 3.47
C LEU A 156 -3.53 -5.55 4.90
N ILE A 157 -3.57 -6.74 5.53
CA ILE A 157 -3.97 -6.89 6.92
C ILE A 157 -2.96 -6.18 7.84
N LEU A 158 -1.65 -6.32 7.60
CA LEU A 158 -0.61 -5.65 8.38
C LEU A 158 -0.74 -4.12 8.32
N ILE A 159 -0.89 -3.54 7.13
CA ILE A 159 -1.06 -2.10 6.94
C ILE A 159 -2.35 -1.62 7.62
N ASN A 160 -3.45 -2.34 7.44
CA ASN A 160 -4.73 -1.96 8.03
C ASN A 160 -4.71 -2.04 9.57
N SER A 161 -4.03 -3.04 10.13
CA SER A 161 -3.90 -3.27 11.58
C SER A 161 -2.80 -2.43 12.25
N ALA A 162 -1.92 -1.78 11.48
CA ALA A 162 -0.83 -0.96 12.01
C ALA A 162 -1.37 0.23 12.81
N ASN A 163 -0.81 0.52 14.00
CA ASN A 163 -1.30 1.56 14.91
C ASN A 163 -0.77 2.96 14.61
#